data_AF-A0A452Y9Y0-F1
#
_entry.id   AF-A0A452Y9Y0-F1
#
_cell.length_a   1.000
_cell.length_b   1.000
_cell.length_c   1.000
_cell.angle_alpha   90.00
_cell.angle_beta   90.00
_cell.angle_gamma   90.00
#
_symmetry.space_group_name_H-M   'P 1'
#
loop_
_entity.id
_entity.type
_entity.pdbx_description
1 polymer ?
#
loop_
_entity_poly.entity_id
_entity_poly.type
_entity_poly.pdbx_seq_one_letter_code
_entity_poly.pdbx_strand_id
1 'polypeptide(L)'
;MKQVAGKSKLELAQFAELQAFAQFASALDKTSQNQLARGRRLRELLKQSQANPLPVEEQITTIYTGTRGYLDSLEIERIGIVEKDFSFESCKKVFFVFSL
;
A
#
# COMPACT_ATOMS: atom_id res chain seq x y z
N MET A 1 1.29 3.02 -14.73
CA MET A 1 2.42 2.93 -13.78
C MET A 1 2.92 4.28 -13.24
N LYS A 2 3.42 5.22 -14.08
CA LYS A 2 4.11 6.47 -13.64
C LYS A 2 3.33 7.32 -12.61
N GLN A 3 2.02 7.49 -12.80
CA GLN A 3 1.18 8.30 -11.89
C GLN A 3 1.03 7.68 -10.50
N VAL A 4 0.98 6.35 -10.42
CA VAL A 4 0.74 5.62 -9.17
C VAL A 4 2.06 5.43 -8.41
N ALA A 5 3.12 5.06 -9.14
CA ALA A 5 4.46 4.88 -8.60
C ALA A 5 5.10 6.18 -8.05
N GLY A 6 4.77 7.33 -8.65
CA GLY A 6 5.26 8.63 -8.16
C GLY A 6 4.71 8.99 -6.78
N LYS A 7 3.41 8.74 -6.55
CA LYS A 7 2.77 9.01 -5.26
C LYS A 7 3.21 8.02 -4.19
N SER A 8 3.29 6.72 -4.50
CA SER A 8 3.73 5.71 -3.54
C SER A 8 5.18 5.94 -3.07
N LYS A 9 6.07 6.38 -3.96
CA LYS A 9 7.45 6.72 -3.59
C LYS A 9 7.52 7.88 -2.58
N LEU A 10 6.72 8.92 -2.80
CA LEU A 10 6.68 10.08 -1.89
C LEU A 10 6.13 9.69 -0.51
N GLU A 11 5.04 8.93 -0.48
CA GLU A 11 4.43 8.48 0.79
C GLU A 11 5.35 7.55 1.59
N LEU A 12 6.08 6.65 0.91
CA LEU A 12 7.05 5.78 1.58
C LEU A 12 8.26 6.55 2.13
N ALA A 13 8.68 7.63 1.47
CA ALA A 13 9.73 8.51 1.98
C ALA A 13 9.29 9.22 3.27
N GLN A 14 8.09 9.82 3.25
CA GLN A 14 7.51 10.46 4.44
C GLN A 14 7.29 9.45 5.58
N PHE A 15 6.84 8.23 5.26
CA PHE A 15 6.72 7.16 6.23
C PHE A 15 8.07 6.80 6.88
N ALA A 16 9.14 6.69 6.10
CA ALA A 16 10.46 6.36 6.63
C ALA A 16 10.98 7.45 7.59
N GLU A 17 10.75 8.72 7.25
CA GLU A 17 11.05 9.86 8.13
C GLU A 17 10.23 9.79 9.43
N LEU A 18 8.90 9.68 9.32
CA LEU A 18 8.01 9.54 10.48
C LEU A 18 8.33 8.32 11.34
N GLN A 19 8.71 7.20 10.73
CA GLN A 19 9.08 5.98 11.45
C GLN A 19 10.34 6.20 12.28
N ALA A 20 11.34 6.91 11.76
CA ALA A 20 12.53 7.27 12.52
C ALA A 20 12.19 8.22 13.68
N PHE A 21 11.37 9.25 13.44
CA PHE A 21 10.93 10.17 14.50
C PHE A 21 10.10 9.48 15.59
N ALA A 22 9.23 8.55 15.20
CA ALA A 22 8.37 7.81 16.12
C ALA A 22 9.13 6.89 17.09
N GLN A 23 10.40 6.56 16.81
CA GLN A 23 11.24 5.81 17.75
C GLN A 23 11.69 6.67 18.93
N PHE A 24 11.69 7.99 18.78
CA PHE A 24 12.16 8.94 19.80
C PHE A 24 11.02 9.69 20.50
N ALA A 25 9.82 9.72 19.91
CA ALA A 25 8.65 10.39 20.47
C ALA A 25 7.75 9.43 21.26
N SER A 26 7.43 9.76 22.51
CA SER A 26 6.57 8.95 23.38
C SER A 26 5.07 9.12 23.12
N ALA A 27 4.66 10.22 22.49
CA ALA A 27 3.27 10.52 22.14
C ALA A 27 3.19 11.04 20.70
N LEU A 28 2.62 10.22 19.82
CA LEU A 28 2.25 10.65 18.47
C LEU A 28 0.77 11.01 18.42
N ASP A 29 0.46 12.09 17.71
CA ASP A 29 -0.91 12.46 17.38
C ASP A 29 -1.57 11.42 16.45
N LYS A 30 -2.90 11.41 16.44
CA LYS A 30 -3.68 10.42 15.68
C LYS A 30 -3.40 10.44 14.18
N THR A 31 -3.02 11.59 13.62
CA THR A 31 -2.70 11.72 12.20
C THR A 31 -1.41 10.98 11.87
N SER A 32 -0.36 11.19 12.67
CA SER A 32 0.93 10.51 12.49
C SER A 32 0.81 9.00 12.74
N GLN A 33 -0.01 8.57 13.71
CA GLN A 33 -0.30 7.15 13.93
C GLN A 33 -0.94 6.49 12.70
N ASN A 34 -1.90 7.16 12.06
CA ASN A 34 -2.54 6.67 10.85
C ASN A 34 -1.56 6.61 9.67
N GLN A 35 -0.70 7.62 9.51
CA GLN A 35 0.34 7.63 8.48
C GLN A 35 1.35 6.50 8.67
N LEU A 36 1.78 6.24 9.92
CA LEU A 36 2.64 5.10 10.25
C LEU A 36 1.97 3.76 9.96
N ALA A 37 0.69 3.61 10.33
CA ALA A 37 -0.05 2.39 10.04
C ALA A 37 -0.13 2.14 8.53
N ARG A 38 -0.51 3.15 7.74
CA ARG A 38 -0.57 3.05 6.27
C ARG A 38 0.78 2.75 5.65
N GLY A 39 1.85 3.41 6.09
CA GLY A 39 3.19 3.16 5.57
C GLY A 39 3.71 1.75 5.85
N ARG A 40 3.39 1.18 7.02
CA ARG A 40 3.66 -0.24 7.32
C ARG A 40 2.93 -1.17 6.36
N ARG A 41 1.65 -0.90 6.08
CA ARG A 41 0.84 -1.68 5.12
C ARG A 41 1.40 -1.59 3.70
N LEU A 42 1.74 -0.39 3.25
CA LEU A 42 2.36 -0.16 1.93
C LEU A 42 3.68 -0.92 1.77
N ARG A 43 4.49 -0.98 2.83
CA ARG A 43 5.76 -1.74 2.81
C ARG A 43 5.52 -3.25 2.72
N GLU A 44 4.47 -3.75 3.37
CA GLU A 44 4.07 -5.15 3.30
C GLU A 44 3.57 -5.54 1.91
N LEU A 45 2.78 -4.68 1.27
CA LEU A 45 2.26 -4.88 -0.10
C LEU A 45 3.34 -4.95 -1.18
N LEU A 46 4.52 -4.39 -0.92
CA LEU A 46 5.64 -4.42 -1.86
C LEU A 46 6.53 -5.66 -1.69
N LYS A 47 6.25 -6.52 -0.71
CA LYS A 47 6.93 -7.81 -0.61
C LYS A 47 6.36 -8.75 -1.66
N GLN A 48 7.25 -9.47 -2.35
CA GLN A 48 6.88 -10.47 -3.35
C GLN A 48 7.61 -11.77 -3.05
N SER A 49 6.94 -12.90 -3.29
CA SER A 49 7.60 -14.21 -3.22
C SER A 49 8.59 -14.39 -4.36
N GLN A 50 9.72 -15.03 -4.08
CA GLN A 50 10.74 -15.31 -5.10
C GLN A 50 10.14 -16.14 -6.26
N ALA A 51 10.56 -15.82 -7.49
CA ALA A 51 10.13 -16.48 -8.73
C ALA A 51 8.63 -16.38 -9.07
N ASN A 52 7.90 -15.44 -8.47
CA ASN A 52 6.52 -15.13 -8.82
C ASN A 52 6.37 -13.68 -9.32
N PRO A 53 6.67 -13.38 -10.60
CA PRO A 53 6.54 -12.03 -11.14
C PRO A 53 5.05 -11.67 -11.31
N LEU A 54 4.65 -10.53 -10.75
CA LEU A 54 3.30 -9.98 -10.98
C LEU A 54 3.20 -9.30 -12.36
N PRO A 55 2.07 -9.45 -13.09
CA PRO A 55 1.81 -8.67 -14.28
C PRO A 55 1.62 -7.18 -13.94
N VAL A 56 1.81 -6.32 -14.94
CA VAL A 56 1.83 -4.85 -14.80
C VAL A 56 0.49 -4.33 -14.25
N GLU A 57 -0.62 -4.92 -14.67
CA GLU A 57 -1.98 -4.56 -14.29
C GLU A 57 -2.23 -4.80 -12.80
N GLU A 58 -1.76 -5.94 -12.28
CA GLU A 58 -1.84 -6.29 -10.87
C GLU A 58 -0.93 -5.39 -10.04
N GLN A 59 0.30 -5.13 -10.50
CA GLN A 59 1.19 -4.17 -9.83
C GLN A 59 0.55 -2.78 -9.69
N ILE A 60 -0.10 -2.26 -10.74
CA ILE A 60 -0.80 -0.98 -10.69
C ILE A 60 -1.93 -1.02 -9.65
N THR A 61 -2.71 -2.08 -9.65
CA THR A 61 -3.87 -2.26 -8.77
C THR A 61 -3.43 -2.33 -7.30
N THR A 62 -2.44 -3.17 -7.00
CA THR A 62 -1.86 -3.34 -5.65
C THR A 62 -1.36 -2.02 -5.10
N ILE A 63 -0.55 -1.29 -5.88
CA ILE A 63 -0.03 0.02 -5.46
C ILE A 63 -1.19 1.01 -5.27
N TYR A 64 -2.15 1.06 -6.21
CA TYR A 64 -3.28 1.98 -6.14
C TYR A 64 -4.15 1.75 -4.90
N THR A 65 -4.44 0.48 -4.57
CA THR A 65 -5.23 0.14 -3.39
C THR A 65 -4.54 0.50 -2.08
N GLY A 66 -3.20 0.39 -2.04
CA GLY A 66 -2.38 0.82 -0.93
C GLY A 66 -2.37 2.34 -0.76
N THR A 67 -2.11 3.10 -1.84
CA THR A 67 -2.02 4.57 -1.79
C THR A 67 -3.37 5.23 -1.47
N ARG A 68 -4.48 4.65 -1.92
CA ARG A 68 -5.84 5.18 -1.67
C ARG A 68 -6.41 4.81 -0.30
N GLY A 69 -5.75 3.94 0.47
CA GLY A 69 -6.21 3.55 1.81
C GLY A 69 -7.35 2.54 1.82
N TYR A 70 -7.63 1.84 0.70
CA TYR A 70 -8.65 0.77 0.69
C TYR A 70 -8.29 -0.42 1.58
N LEU A 71 -7.01 -0.49 1.99
CA LEU A 71 -6.47 -1.53 2.85
C LEU A 71 -6.30 -1.04 4.31
N ASP A 72 -6.75 0.18 4.64
CA ASP A 72 -6.59 0.74 5.99
C ASP A 72 -7.45 0.02 7.05
N SER A 73 -8.54 -0.63 6.63
CA SER A 73 -9.40 -1.46 7.49
C SER A 73 -8.82 -2.84 7.77
N LEU A 74 -7.78 -3.25 7.04
CA LEU A 74 -7.15 -4.57 7.19
C LEU A 74 -5.97 -4.50 8.17
N GLU A 75 -5.83 -5.58 8.94
CA GLU A 75 -4.65 -5.83 9.77
C GLU A 75 -3.45 -6.16 8.88
N ILE A 76 -2.25 -5.76 9.33
CA ILE A 76 -1.01 -5.89 8.55
C ILE A 76 -0.74 -7.36 8.16
N GLU A 77 -1.04 -8.31 9.05
CA GLU A 77 -0.84 -9.75 8.82
C GLU A 77 -1.70 -10.29 7.68
N ARG A 78 -2.88 -9.70 7.44
CA ARG A 78 -3.79 -10.12 6.37
C ARG A 78 -3.36 -9.60 5.00
N ILE A 79 -2.47 -8.61 4.94
CA ILE A 79 -2.05 -7.97 3.69
C ILE A 79 -1.24 -8.92 2.80
N GLY A 80 -0.41 -9.78 3.39
CA GLY A 80 0.33 -10.80 2.63
C GLY A 80 -0.56 -11.89 2.03
N ILE A 81 -1.80 -12.03 2.50
CA ILE A 81 -2.80 -12.96 1.96
C ILE A 81 -3.55 -12.31 0.80
N VAL A 82 -3.81 -11.00 0.92
CA VAL A 82 -4.49 -10.20 -0.11
C VAL A 82 -3.74 -10.28 -1.45
N GLU A 83 -2.41 -10.29 -1.49
CA GLU A 83 -1.65 -10.46 -2.75
C GLU A 83 -1.96 -11.79 -3.46
N LYS A 84 -2.17 -12.89 -2.73
CA LYS A 84 -2.47 -14.21 -3.30
C LYS A 84 -3.92 -14.37 -3.75
N ASP A 85 -4.84 -13.70 -3.04
CA ASP A 85 -6.27 -13.75 -3.31
C ASP A 85 -6.74 -12.64 -4.27
N PHE A 86 -5.86 -11.71 -4.67
CA PHE A 86 -6.12 -10.72 -5.72
C PHE A 86 -6.15 -11.36 -7.11
N SER A 87 -7.02 -12.36 -7.27
CA SER A 87 -7.40 -12.91 -8.56
C SER A 87 -8.18 -11.84 -9.35
N PHE A 88 -7.87 -11.78 -10.64
CA PHE A 88 -8.31 -10.83 -11.68
C PHE A 88 -9.79 -10.40 -11.63
N GLU A 89 -10.68 -11.20 -11.03
CA GLU A 89 -12.12 -10.94 -10.87
C GLU A 89 -12.42 -9.61 -10.14
N SER A 90 -11.60 -9.23 -9.14
CA SER A 90 -11.77 -7.98 -8.38
C SER A 90 -11.38 -6.72 -9.18
N CYS A 91 -10.65 -6.90 -10.28
CA CYS A 91 -10.11 -5.83 -11.12
C CYS A 91 -11.19 -5.06 -11.90
N LYS A 92 -12.34 -5.70 -12.19
CA LYS A 92 -13.48 -5.06 -12.91
C LYS A 92 -14.03 -3.82 -12.21
N LYS A 93 -14.01 -3.77 -10.87
CA LYS A 93 -14.51 -2.60 -10.11
C LYS A 93 -13.51 -1.44 -10.06
N VAL A 94 -12.21 -1.73 -10.03
CA VAL A 94 -11.15 -0.71 -9.95
C VAL A 94 -10.89 -0.07 -11.31
N PHE A 95 -10.94 -0.85 -12.39
CA PHE A 95 -10.76 -0.32 -13.75
C PHE A 95 -11.90 0.65 -14.17
N PHE A 96 -13.12 0.46 -13.65
CA PHE A 96 -14.25 1.35 -13.91
C PHE A 96 -14.02 2.77 -13.36
N VAL A 97 -13.18 2.93 -12.33
CA VAL A 97 -12.83 4.24 -11.72
C VAL A 97 -11.76 4.98 -12.54
N PHE A 98 -11.09 4.32 -13.47
CA PHE A 98 -10.05 4.93 -14.33
C PHE A 98 -10.55 5.25 -15.75
N SER A 99 -11.73 4.76 -16.14
CA SER A 99 -12.31 4.93 -17.49
C SER A 99 -13.50 5.91 -17.55
N LEU A 100 -13.78 6.64 -16.47
CA LEU A 100 -14.78 7.71 -16.36
C LEU A 100 -14.12 8.94 -15.75
#